data_AF-A0A9W6C300-F1
#
_entry.id   AF-A0A9W6C300-F1
#
_cell.length_a   1.000
_cell.length_b   1.000
_cell.length_c   1.000
_cell.angle_alpha   90.00
_cell.angle_beta   90.00
_cell.angle_gamma   90.00
#
_symmetry.space_group_name_H-M   'P 1'
#
loop_
_entity.id
_entity.type
_entity.pdbx_description
1 polymer ?
#
loop_
_entity_poly.entity_id
_entity_poly.type
_entity_poly.pdbx_seq_one_letter_code
_entity_poly.pdbx_strand_id
1 'polypeptide(L)'
;MSARSEKTSTLRMVIPQRQGGVNPDYVFGSELLERIAPPDPEAETVRIHVDTAFDNDLNKVDGIDGGDILRRQMRETRDILQEKAPDKVIVFGGDCSVTGWKFDPKKPCLVR
;
A
#
# COMPACT_ATOMS: atom_id res chain seq x y z
N MET A 1 -35.45 -4.28 -19.66
CA MET A 1 -34.13 -4.83 -19.32
C MET A 1 -33.59 -3.99 -18.18
N SER A 2 -33.65 -4.52 -16.95
CA SER A 2 -33.26 -3.80 -15.73
C SER A 2 -31.73 -3.72 -15.67
N ALA A 3 -31.18 -2.51 -15.63
CA ALA A 3 -29.75 -2.32 -15.44
C ALA A 3 -29.39 -2.83 -14.04
N ARG A 4 -28.66 -3.96 -13.97
CA ARG A 4 -27.97 -4.35 -12.73
C ARG A 4 -27.01 -3.21 -12.39
N SER A 5 -27.24 -2.57 -11.26
CA SER A 5 -26.19 -1.82 -10.56
C SER A 5 -25.18 -2.87 -10.10
N GLU A 6 -24.15 -3.15 -10.92
CA GLU A 6 -23.02 -3.99 -10.53
C GLU A 6 -22.32 -3.28 -9.36
N LYS A 7 -22.43 -3.81 -8.14
CA LYS A 7 -21.75 -3.28 -6.95
C LYS A 7 -20.24 -3.34 -7.20
N THR A 8 -19.62 -2.19 -7.47
CA THR A 8 -18.16 -2.09 -7.65
C THR A 8 -17.46 -2.30 -6.31
N SER A 9 -16.58 -3.29 -6.23
CA SER A 9 -15.80 -3.57 -5.03
C SER A 9 -14.65 -2.57 -4.87
N THR A 10 -14.58 -1.90 -3.72
CA THR A 10 -13.49 -0.96 -3.39
C THR A 10 -12.69 -1.50 -2.22
N LEU A 11 -11.37 -1.60 -2.37
CA LEU A 11 -10.44 -1.92 -1.30
C LEU A 11 -9.70 -0.66 -0.85
N ARG A 12 -9.66 -0.41 0.46
CA ARG A 12 -8.89 0.67 1.06
C ARG A 12 -7.60 0.08 1.64
N MET A 13 -6.45 0.60 1.23
CA MET A 13 -5.15 0.09 1.67
C MET A 13 -4.39 1.19 2.41
N VAL A 14 -4.07 0.96 3.67
CA VAL A 14 -3.14 1.80 4.44
C VAL A 14 -1.74 1.22 4.27
N ILE A 15 -0.85 1.99 3.65
CA ILE A 15 0.53 1.58 3.38
C ILE A 15 1.45 2.63 4.02
N PRO A 16 1.71 2.55 5.34
CA PRO A 16 2.48 3.56 6.08
C PRO A 16 3.99 3.42 5.84
N GLN A 17 4.39 3.28 4.58
CA GLN A 17 5.77 3.06 4.17
C GLN A 17 6.61 4.34 4.32
N ARG A 18 7.84 4.20 4.85
CA ARG A 18 8.74 5.32 5.12
C ARG A 18 10.13 5.19 4.50
N GLN A 19 10.49 3.99 4.08
CA GLN A 19 11.86 3.62 3.73
C GLN A 19 12.32 4.31 2.44
N GLY A 20 11.42 4.53 1.48
CA GLY A 20 11.74 5.19 0.22
C GLY A 20 12.05 6.68 0.35
N GLY A 21 11.53 7.33 1.40
CA GLY A 21 11.78 8.74 1.71
C GLY A 21 12.65 8.99 2.95
N VAL A 22 13.06 7.92 3.64
CA VAL A 22 13.87 7.94 4.89
C VAL A 22 13.33 8.96 5.91
N ASN A 23 12.00 9.01 6.08
CA ASN A 23 11.35 9.93 7.02
C ASN A 23 10.26 9.21 7.83
N PRO A 24 10.39 9.10 9.17
CA PRO A 24 9.39 8.43 10.02
C PRO A 24 7.99 9.07 9.97
N ASP A 25 7.88 10.37 9.66
CA ASP A 25 6.61 11.09 9.63
C ASP A 25 5.63 10.56 8.57
N TYR A 26 6.13 9.82 7.57
CA TYR A 26 5.26 9.16 6.57
C TYR A 26 4.31 8.14 7.17
N VAL A 27 4.65 7.52 8.31
CA VAL A 27 3.73 6.63 9.04
C VAL A 27 2.52 7.42 9.52
N PHE A 28 2.76 8.51 10.25
CA PHE A 28 1.70 9.37 10.75
C PHE A 28 0.87 9.98 9.63
N GLY A 29 1.51 10.41 8.54
CA GLY A 29 0.81 10.92 7.36
C GLY A 29 -0.20 9.92 6.79
N SER A 30 0.19 8.65 6.65
CA SER A 30 -0.71 7.59 6.16
C SER A 30 -1.91 7.36 7.09
N GLU A 31 -1.70 7.35 8.40
CA GLU A 31 -2.76 7.19 9.40
C GLU A 31 -3.72 8.38 9.43
N LEU A 32 -3.18 9.60 9.28
CA LEU A 32 -3.99 10.79 9.18
C LEU A 32 -4.86 10.75 7.92
N LEU A 33 -4.30 10.35 6.77
CA LEU A 33 -5.03 10.22 5.50
C LEU A 33 -6.19 9.24 5.62
N GLU A 34 -5.97 8.07 6.24
CA GLU A 34 -7.03 7.10 6.52
C GLU A 34 -8.16 7.74 7.33
N ARG A 35 -7.82 8.54 8.34
CA ARG A 35 -8.79 9.12 9.28
C ARG A 35 -9.59 10.27 8.70
N ILE A 36 -8.99 11.10 7.85
CA ILE A 36 -9.67 12.26 7.23
C ILE A 36 -10.44 11.90 5.97
N ALA A 37 -10.10 10.78 5.32
CA ALA A 37 -10.82 10.31 4.15
C ALA A 37 -12.27 9.93 4.52
N PRO A 38 -13.26 10.24 3.66
CA PRO A 38 -14.64 9.87 3.91
C PRO A 38 -14.76 8.36 4.20
N PRO A 39 -15.51 7.97 5.25
CA PRO A 39 -15.71 6.56 5.56
C PRO A 39 -16.53 5.90 4.44
N ASP A 40 -16.24 4.63 4.17
CA ASP A 40 -17.00 3.80 3.25
C ASP A 40 -17.31 2.47 3.96
N PRO A 41 -18.55 2.29 4.47
CA PRO A 41 -18.93 1.10 5.24
C PRO A 41 -18.88 -0.21 4.45
N GLU A 42 -18.93 -0.13 3.12
CA GLU A 42 -18.93 -1.30 2.23
C GLU A 42 -17.51 -1.68 1.77
N ALA A 43 -16.55 -0.79 1.96
CA ALA A 43 -15.17 -1.00 1.55
C ALA A 43 -14.33 -1.61 2.69
N GLU A 44 -13.71 -2.75 2.41
CA GLU A 44 -12.74 -3.35 3.32
C GLU A 44 -11.49 -2.47 3.43
N THR A 45 -10.96 -2.32 4.65
CA THR A 45 -9.69 -1.63 4.90
C THR A 45 -8.63 -2.64 5.35
N VAL A 46 -7.51 -2.68 4.63
CA VAL A 46 -6.34 -3.51 4.94
C VAL A 46 -5.15 -2.62 5.25
N ARG A 47 -4.29 -3.05 6.17
CA ARG A 47 -3.08 -2.32 6.58
C ARG A 47 -1.86 -3.18 6.29
N ILE A 48 -0.89 -2.63 5.56
CA ILE A 48 0.39 -3.29 5.29
C ILE A 48 1.31 -3.10 6.50
N HIS A 49 1.98 -4.18 6.91
CA HIS A 49 2.87 -4.12 8.06
C HIS A 49 4.11 -3.28 7.76
N VAL A 50 4.37 -2.29 8.62
CA VAL A 50 5.58 -1.47 8.61
C VAL A 50 6.16 -1.40 10.01
N ASP A 51 7.48 -1.55 10.11
CA ASP A 51 8.18 -1.44 11.38
C ASP A 51 8.18 0.01 11.87
N THR A 52 7.73 0.19 13.12
CA THR A 52 7.69 1.47 13.84
C THR A 52 8.92 1.69 14.72
N ALA A 53 9.88 0.76 14.74
CA ALA A 53 11.20 1.02 15.29
C ALA A 53 11.97 1.95 14.32
N PHE A 54 11.90 3.25 14.60
CA PHE A 54 12.47 4.29 13.74
C PHE A 54 14.00 4.38 13.84
N ASP A 55 14.56 3.90 14.95
CA ASP A 55 16.00 4.02 15.29
C ASP A 55 16.88 2.94 14.64
N ASN A 56 16.28 1.99 13.93
CA ASN A 56 17.04 0.97 13.21
C ASN A 56 17.61 1.56 11.92
N ASP A 57 18.93 1.46 11.75
CA ASP A 57 19.59 1.77 10.49
C ASP A 57 18.99 0.92 9.35
N LEU A 58 18.65 1.58 8.25
CA LEU A 58 18.16 0.89 7.06
C LEU A 58 19.32 0.28 6.31
N ASN A 59 19.32 -1.06 6.20
CA ASN A 59 20.30 -1.75 5.37
C ASN A 59 20.14 -1.33 3.91
N LYS A 60 21.24 -0.94 3.27
CA LYS A 60 21.25 -0.63 1.83
C LYS A 60 21.36 -1.92 1.03
N VAL A 61 20.38 -2.17 0.17
CA VAL A 61 20.35 -3.32 -0.74
C VAL A 61 20.22 -2.80 -2.17
N ASP A 62 21.16 -3.19 -3.04
CA ASP A 62 21.23 -2.71 -4.44
C ASP A 62 21.26 -1.17 -4.57
N GLY A 63 21.83 -0.48 -3.59
CA GLY A 63 21.88 0.98 -3.56
C GLY A 63 20.65 1.67 -2.96
N ILE A 64 19.62 0.90 -2.58
CA ILE A 64 18.35 1.38 -2.03
C ILE A 64 18.32 1.18 -0.51
N ASP A 65 18.06 2.24 0.25
CA ASP A 65 17.90 2.18 1.70
C ASP A 65 16.65 1.37 2.06
N GLY A 66 16.81 0.32 2.87
CA GLY A 66 15.72 -0.57 3.27
C GLY A 66 15.11 -1.34 2.09
N GLY A 67 15.89 -1.61 1.04
CA GLY A 67 15.40 -2.24 -0.19
C GLY A 67 14.74 -3.61 0.04
N ASP A 68 15.21 -4.39 1.01
CA ASP A 68 14.59 -5.66 1.42
C ASP A 68 13.22 -5.46 2.06
N ILE A 69 13.07 -4.45 2.92
CA ILE A 69 11.80 -4.07 3.56
C ILE A 69 10.80 -3.59 2.51
N LEU A 70 11.23 -2.70 1.60
CA LEU A 70 10.41 -2.23 0.48
C LEU A 70 9.93 -3.41 -0.37
N ARG A 71 10.83 -4.35 -0.72
CA ARG A 71 10.46 -5.55 -1.49
C ARG A 71 9.47 -6.43 -0.73
N ARG A 72 9.57 -6.55 0.61
CA ARG A 72 8.60 -7.29 1.43
C ARG A 72 7.23 -6.64 1.42
N GLN A 73 7.15 -5.33 1.66
CA GLN A 73 5.90 -4.56 1.64
C GLN A 73 5.22 -4.60 0.27
N MET A 74 5.98 -4.52 -0.80
CA MET A 74 5.46 -4.68 -2.17
C MET A 74 4.88 -6.08 -2.40
N ARG A 75 5.53 -7.14 -1.92
CA ARG A 75 5.01 -8.51 -2.04
C ARG A 75 3.72 -8.70 -1.24
N GLU A 76 3.69 -8.24 0.00
CA GLU A 76 2.48 -8.28 0.85
C GLU A 76 1.31 -7.54 0.20
N THR A 77 1.56 -6.33 -0.30
CA THR A 77 0.56 -5.52 -1.02
C THR A 77 0.02 -6.24 -2.24
N ARG A 78 0.90 -6.87 -3.03
CA ARG A 78 0.52 -7.67 -4.20
C ARG A 78 -0.34 -8.87 -3.78
N ASP A 79 0.08 -9.63 -2.78
CA ASP A 79 -0.59 -10.86 -2.39
C ASP A 79 -2.01 -10.56 -1.91
N ILE A 80 -2.20 -9.47 -1.15
CA ILE A 80 -3.52 -8.98 -0.75
C ILE A 80 -4.37 -8.56 -1.96
N LEU A 81 -3.79 -7.83 -2.91
CA LEU A 81 -4.52 -7.41 -4.11
C LEU A 81 -4.92 -8.59 -5.00
N GLN A 82 -4.09 -9.63 -5.09
CA GLN A 82 -4.39 -10.86 -5.83
C GLN A 82 -5.47 -11.68 -5.14
N GLU A 83 -5.44 -11.76 -3.81
CA GLU A 83 -6.44 -12.46 -3.01
C GLU A 83 -7.80 -11.76 -3.08
N LYS A 84 -7.83 -10.43 -2.92
CA LYS A 84 -9.06 -9.62 -2.86
C LYS A 84 -9.64 -9.31 -4.23
N ALA A 85 -8.79 -9.18 -5.25
CA ALA A 85 -9.13 -8.83 -6.63
C ALA A 85 -10.19 -7.70 -6.77
N PRO A 86 -10.00 -6.53 -6.13
CA PRO A 86 -11.00 -5.46 -6.12
C PRO A 86 -11.08 -4.74 -7.47
N ASP A 87 -12.23 -4.13 -7.76
CA ASP A 87 -12.43 -3.30 -8.95
C ASP A 87 -11.74 -1.94 -8.82
N LYS A 88 -11.67 -1.41 -7.59
CA LYS A 88 -11.08 -0.12 -7.25
C LYS A 88 -10.20 -0.23 -6.01
N VAL A 89 -9.12 0.54 -5.97
CA VAL A 89 -8.22 0.62 -4.82
C VAL A 89 -8.04 2.07 -4.41
N ILE A 90 -8.16 2.35 -3.13
CA ILE A 90 -7.80 3.63 -2.51
C ILE A 90 -6.56 3.38 -1.66
N VAL A 91 -5.48 4.09 -1.95
CA VAL A 91 -4.20 3.95 -1.22
C VAL A 91 -4.00 5.14 -0.29
N PHE A 92 -3.95 4.89 1.01
CA PHE A 92 -3.46 5.82 2.03
C PHE A 92 -1.98 5.56 2.22
N GLY A 93 -1.17 6.15 1.36
CA GLY A 93 0.27 5.91 1.32
C GLY A 93 1.06 6.66 2.39
N GLY A 94 2.33 6.30 2.51
CA GLY A 94 3.37 7.10 3.17
C GLY A 94 4.23 7.79 2.12
N ASP A 95 5.40 7.23 1.81
CA ASP A 95 6.28 7.76 0.76
C ASP A 95 5.80 7.48 -0.67
N CYS A 96 6.37 8.15 -1.68
CA CYS A 96 5.93 8.04 -3.07
C CYS A 96 6.27 6.71 -3.76
N SER A 97 7.16 5.88 -3.19
CA SER A 97 7.47 4.58 -3.78
C SER A 97 6.33 3.57 -3.63
N VAL A 98 5.32 3.88 -2.82
CA VAL A 98 4.03 3.16 -2.77
C VAL A 98 3.21 3.27 -4.05
N THR A 99 3.52 4.19 -4.97
CA THR A 99 2.84 4.33 -6.28
C THR A 99 3.76 4.06 -7.49
N GLY A 100 5.07 3.97 -7.27
CA GLY A 100 6.06 3.76 -8.34
C GLY A 100 6.05 2.37 -8.95
N TRP A 101 5.49 1.38 -8.25
CA TRP A 101 5.28 0.05 -8.81
C TRP A 101 4.06 0.07 -9.75
N LYS A 102 4.18 -0.57 -10.92
CA LYS A 102 3.05 -0.65 -11.84
C LYS A 102 1.95 -1.50 -11.19
N PHE A 103 0.93 -0.83 -10.67
CA PHE A 103 -0.31 -1.46 -10.22
C PHE A 103 -1.01 -2.06 -11.43
N ASP A 104 -0.91 -3.36 -11.58
CA ASP A 104 -1.79 -4.13 -12.44
C ASP A 104 -2.26 -5.34 -11.63
N PRO A 105 -3.51 -5.34 -11.09
CA PRO A 105 -4.03 -6.46 -10.32
C PRO A 105 -4.07 -7.77 -11.13
N LYS A 106 -3.90 -7.70 -12.46
CA LYS A 106 -3.88 -8.84 -13.38
C LYS A 106 -2.49 -9.17 -13.92
N LYS A 107 -1.43 -8.43 -13.56
CA LYS A 107 -0.06 -8.76 -13.97
C LYS A 107 0.90 -8.84 -12.79
N PRO A 108 1.78 -9.86 -12.77
CA PRO A 108 2.81 -9.92 -11.76
C PRO A 108 3.73 -8.70 -11.87
N CYS A 109 3.92 -7.99 -10.75
CA CYS A 109 4.96 -7.00 -10.64
C CYS A 109 6.31 -7.71 -10.85
N LEU A 110 7.01 -7.36 -11.93
CA LEU A 110 8.29 -7.97 -12.30
C LEU A 110 9.38 -7.39 -11.38
N VAL A 111 9.44 -7.86 -10.14
CA VAL A 111 10.52 -7.53 -9.21
C VAL A 111 11.71 -8.42 -9.59
N ARG A 112 12.53 -7.94 -10.52
CA ARG A 112 13.87 -8.49 -10.75
C ARG A 112 14.88 -7.90 -9.76
#